data_AF-A0A6J3CBE8-F1
#
_entry.id   AF-A0A6J3CBE8-F1
#
_cell.length_a   1.000
_cell.length_b   1.000
_cell.length_c   1.000
_cell.angle_alpha   90.00
_cell.angle_beta   90.00
_cell.angle_gamma   90.00
#
_symmetry.space_group_name_H-M   'P 1'
#
loop_
_entity.id
_entity.type
_entity.pdbx_description
1 polymer ?
#
loop_
_entity_poly.entity_id
_entity_poly.type
_entity_poly.pdbx_seq_one_letter_code
_entity_poly.pdbx_strand_id
1 'polypeptide(L)'
;MDQAGTSSSNQDPRFDFIGSYAVKSLKLKPEKWTRVLGIEEHRTTLKDFVDKPLPILLVVVLTNALQLVPVISFPCYLKNKAVYFVKKKADVVPKENCSEMIVFGDLAPRLIDELAALVDEVFVPLLSNPLNHEGWPLVVSQDILKQIHNLKSTVYE
;
A
#
# COMPACT_ATOMS: atom_id res chain seq x y z
N MET A 1 -23.97 10.92 36.78
CA MET A 1 -24.38 11.83 35.69
C MET A 1 -23.13 11.99 34.88
N ASP A 2 -22.86 11.01 34.00
CA ASP A 2 -21.60 10.95 33.25
C ASP A 2 -21.96 10.79 31.78
N GLN A 3 -21.99 11.92 31.09
CA GLN A 3 -22.10 11.96 29.64
C GLN A 3 -20.76 11.57 29.05
N ALA A 4 -20.67 10.36 28.50
CA ALA A 4 -19.63 10.02 27.54
C ALA A 4 -19.88 10.85 26.27
N GLY A 5 -19.02 11.82 26.02
CA GLY A 5 -19.06 12.65 24.83
C GLY A 5 -18.84 11.80 23.58
N THR A 6 -19.92 11.50 22.85
CA THR A 6 -19.85 11.11 21.44
C THR A 6 -19.35 12.30 20.65
N SER A 7 -18.04 12.37 20.42
CA SER A 7 -17.50 13.19 19.33
C SER A 7 -17.84 12.50 18.02
N SER A 8 -19.07 12.68 17.54
CA SER A 8 -19.47 12.28 16.20
C SER A 8 -18.81 13.23 15.20
N SER A 9 -17.55 12.95 14.81
CA SER A 9 -17.14 13.35 13.47
C SER A 9 -18.03 12.55 12.52
N ASN A 10 -18.84 13.24 11.71
CA ASN A 10 -19.76 12.63 10.75
C ASN A 10 -18.99 12.03 9.55
N GLN A 11 -17.76 11.59 9.79
CA GLN A 11 -16.73 11.26 8.83
C GLN A 11 -16.49 9.75 8.90
N ASP A 12 -16.41 9.14 7.72
CA ASP A 12 -16.24 7.69 7.63
C ASP A 12 -14.90 7.27 8.26
N PRO A 13 -14.89 6.35 9.25
CA PRO A 13 -13.65 5.95 9.92
C PRO A 13 -12.63 5.31 8.96
N ARG A 14 -13.09 4.77 7.83
CA ARG A 14 -12.23 4.21 6.78
C ARG A 14 -11.41 5.30 6.10
N PHE A 15 -11.96 6.50 5.95
CA PHE A 15 -11.23 7.65 5.39
C PHE A 15 -10.19 8.17 6.38
N ASP A 16 -10.48 8.12 7.67
CA ASP A 16 -9.53 8.51 8.71
C ASP A 16 -8.36 7.53 8.81
N PHE A 17 -8.62 6.23 8.64
CA PHE A 17 -7.60 5.20 8.52
C PHE A 17 -6.65 5.46 7.34
N ILE A 18 -7.19 5.63 6.13
CA ILE A 18 -6.42 5.89 4.91
C ILE A 18 -5.63 7.20 5.05
N GLY A 19 -6.30 8.27 5.50
CA GLY A 19 -5.71 9.59 5.66
C GLY A 19 -4.61 9.64 6.70
N SER A 20 -4.82 9.00 7.85
CA SER A 20 -3.82 8.94 8.92
C SER A 20 -2.54 8.26 8.45
N TYR A 21 -2.65 7.17 7.70
CA TYR A 21 -1.48 6.51 7.12
C TYR A 21 -0.80 7.39 6.06
N ALA A 22 -1.56 7.93 5.11
CA ALA A 22 -1.03 8.76 4.03
C ALA A 22 -0.28 10.00 4.56
N VAL A 23 -0.88 10.73 5.51
CA VAL A 23 -0.27 11.92 6.11
C VAL A 23 1.01 11.58 6.88
N LYS A 24 1.00 10.50 7.67
CA LYS A 24 2.17 10.05 8.44
C LYS A 24 3.30 9.57 7.52
N SER A 25 3.00 8.68 6.58
CA SER A 25 4.02 8.09 5.69
C SER A 25 4.64 9.12 4.75
N LEU A 26 3.85 10.06 4.24
CA LEU A 26 4.30 11.13 3.35
C LEU A 26 4.83 12.37 4.10
N LYS A 27 4.86 12.33 5.44
CA LYS A 27 5.33 13.42 6.32
C LYS A 27 4.65 14.76 6.02
N LEU A 28 3.34 14.72 5.79
CA LEU A 28 2.52 15.89 5.46
C LEU A 28 1.82 16.42 6.70
N LYS A 29 1.25 17.64 6.59
CA LYS A 29 0.35 18.17 7.59
C LYS A 29 -1.09 17.64 7.39
N PRO A 30 -1.89 17.47 8.45
CA PRO A 30 -3.27 16.95 8.35
C PRO A 30 -4.16 17.72 7.37
N GLU A 31 -3.95 19.03 7.21
CA GLU A 31 -4.76 19.86 6.30
C GLU A 31 -4.67 19.40 4.83
N LYS A 32 -3.58 18.70 4.45
CA LYS A 32 -3.46 18.11 3.11
C LYS A 32 -4.52 17.04 2.88
N TRP A 33 -4.82 16.22 3.88
CA TRP A 33 -5.89 15.21 3.79
C TRP A 33 -7.28 15.85 3.83
N THR A 34 -7.48 16.89 4.65
CA THR A 34 -8.74 17.64 4.66
C THR A 34 -9.09 18.21 3.28
N ARG A 35 -8.08 18.68 2.53
CA ARG A 35 -8.27 19.14 1.14
C ARG A 35 -8.69 18.02 0.19
N VAL A 36 -8.16 16.80 0.36
CA VAL A 36 -8.59 15.63 -0.43
C VAL A 36 -10.08 15.38 -0.22
N LEU A 37 -10.51 15.36 1.04
CA LEU A 37 -11.91 15.15 1.36
C LEU A 37 -12.81 16.26 0.85
N GLY A 38 -12.32 17.51 0.76
CA GLY A 38 -13.04 18.64 0.20
C GLY A 38 -13.29 18.59 -1.32
N ILE A 39 -12.62 17.69 -2.04
CA ILE A 39 -12.81 17.50 -3.49
C ILE A 39 -13.76 16.32 -3.73
N GLU A 40 -14.91 16.59 -4.35
CA GLU A 40 -15.98 15.59 -4.58
C GLU A 40 -15.50 14.37 -5.39
N GLU A 41 -14.67 14.58 -6.41
CA GLU A 41 -14.10 13.49 -7.22
C GLU A 41 -13.24 12.56 -6.36
N HIS A 42 -12.36 13.11 -5.52
CA HIS A 42 -11.50 12.33 -4.64
C HIS A 42 -12.31 11.58 -3.58
N ARG A 43 -13.34 12.22 -3.02
CA ARG A 43 -14.26 11.58 -2.07
C ARG A 43 -15.01 10.42 -2.73
N THR A 44 -15.44 10.60 -3.97
CA THR A 44 -16.11 9.54 -4.76
C THR A 44 -15.18 8.36 -4.96
N THR A 45 -13.92 8.59 -5.36
CA THR A 45 -12.91 7.53 -5.50
C THR A 45 -12.66 6.77 -4.20
N LEU A 46 -12.52 7.49 -3.08
CA LEU A 46 -12.34 6.86 -1.77
C LEU A 46 -13.58 6.06 -1.37
N LYS A 47 -14.77 6.60 -1.59
CA LYS A 47 -16.05 5.93 -1.30
C LYS A 47 -16.20 4.66 -2.12
N ASP A 48 -15.93 4.73 -3.43
CA ASP A 48 -15.98 3.59 -4.33
C ASP A 48 -15.02 2.47 -3.91
N PHE A 49 -13.80 2.83 -3.50
CA PHE A 49 -12.85 1.87 -2.95
C PHE A 49 -13.40 1.18 -1.69
N VAL A 50 -14.03 1.89 -0.76
CA VAL A 50 -14.46 1.28 0.51
C VAL A 50 -15.84 0.59 0.44
N ASP A 51 -16.76 1.07 -0.38
CA ASP A 51 -18.17 0.63 -0.42
C ASP A 51 -18.49 -0.43 -1.48
N LYS A 52 -17.61 -0.65 -2.46
CA LYS A 52 -17.81 -1.64 -3.52
C LYS A 52 -16.79 -2.77 -3.40
N PRO A 53 -17.09 -4.02 -3.83
CA PRO A 53 -16.10 -5.10 -3.90
C PRO A 53 -14.86 -4.76 -4.73
N LEU A 54 -15.07 -4.07 -5.85
CA LEU A 54 -14.04 -3.51 -6.72
C LEU A 54 -14.14 -1.98 -6.73
N PRO A 55 -13.03 -1.24 -6.83
CA PRO A 55 -11.66 -1.70 -7.08
C PRO A 55 -10.98 -2.30 -5.84
N ILE A 56 -10.02 -3.22 -6.06
CA ILE A 56 -9.19 -3.78 -4.98
C ILE A 56 -7.98 -2.91 -4.63
N LEU A 57 -7.56 -2.02 -5.54
CA LEU A 57 -6.39 -1.17 -5.39
C LEU A 57 -6.83 0.28 -5.28
N LEU A 58 -6.25 0.97 -4.30
CA LEU A 58 -6.25 2.42 -4.18
C LEU A 58 -4.81 2.86 -3.96
N VAL A 59 -4.38 3.89 -4.69
CA VAL A 59 -3.08 4.54 -4.49
C VAL A 59 -3.33 6.02 -4.22
N VAL A 60 -2.70 6.56 -3.18
CA VAL A 60 -2.71 8.00 -2.89
C VAL A 60 -1.37 8.57 -3.35
N VAL A 61 -1.41 9.30 -4.46
CA VAL A 61 -0.23 9.88 -5.11
C VAL A 61 0.03 11.28 -4.60
N LEU A 62 1.28 11.58 -4.26
CA LEU A 62 1.73 12.95 -4.00
C LEU A 62 2.21 13.58 -5.32
N THR A 63 1.46 14.54 -5.84
CA THR A 63 1.82 15.26 -7.06
C THR A 63 2.95 16.26 -6.80
N ASN A 64 3.60 16.75 -7.86
CA ASN A 64 4.64 17.79 -7.75
C ASN A 64 4.12 19.11 -7.17
N ALA A 65 2.80 19.37 -7.29
CA ALA A 65 2.15 20.51 -6.65
C ALA A 65 1.88 20.28 -5.14
N LEU A 66 2.46 19.22 -4.56
CA LEU A 66 2.25 18.78 -3.18
C LEU A 66 0.78 18.54 -2.86
N GLN A 67 0.02 18.04 -3.82
CA GLN A 67 -1.38 17.65 -3.65
C GLN A 67 -1.48 16.13 -3.55
N LEU A 68 -2.37 15.65 -2.69
CA LEU A 68 -2.69 14.24 -2.59
C LEU A 68 -3.84 13.93 -3.55
N VAL A 69 -3.67 12.92 -4.38
CA VAL A 69 -4.67 12.49 -5.37
C VAL A 69 -4.89 10.99 -5.20
N PRO A 70 -6.09 10.54 -4.77
CA PRO A 70 -6.45 9.13 -4.77
C PRO A 70 -6.77 8.65 -6.19
N VAL A 71 -6.18 7.53 -6.59
CA VAL A 71 -6.39 6.86 -7.87
C VAL A 71 -6.62 5.37 -7.66
N ILE A 72 -7.38 4.73 -8.55
CA ILE A 72 -7.74 3.29 -8.47
C ILE A 72 -7.00 2.43 -9.50
N SER A 73 -5.99 3.01 -10.14
CA SER A 73 -5.08 2.36 -11.07
C SER A 73 -3.66 2.43 -10.53
N PHE A 74 -2.82 1.52 -11.00
CA PHE A 74 -1.41 1.58 -10.70
C PHE A 74 -0.77 2.77 -11.46
N PRO A 75 -0.09 3.70 -10.77
CA PRO A 75 0.54 4.82 -11.44
C PRO A 75 1.78 4.35 -12.21
N CYS A 76 1.76 4.45 -13.53
CA CYS A 76 2.90 4.06 -14.38
C CYS A 76 4.14 4.95 -14.16
N TYR A 77 3.97 6.12 -13.55
CA TYR A 77 5.06 7.05 -13.26
C TYR A 77 4.82 7.79 -11.95
N LEU A 78 5.79 7.70 -11.05
CA LEU A 78 5.79 8.37 -9.75
C LEU A 78 7.04 9.22 -9.60
N LYS A 79 6.87 10.53 -9.44
CA LYS A 79 7.99 11.44 -9.11
C LYS A 79 8.26 11.50 -7.61
N ASN A 80 7.20 11.37 -6.81
CA ASN A 80 7.28 11.38 -5.36
C ASN A 80 6.82 10.04 -4.80
N LYS A 81 7.15 9.81 -3.53
CA LYS A 81 6.58 8.74 -2.73
C LYS A 81 5.05 8.80 -2.77
N ALA A 82 4.43 7.64 -2.92
CA ALA A 82 2.99 7.43 -2.79
C ALA A 82 2.73 6.40 -1.70
N VAL A 83 1.45 6.18 -1.37
CA VAL A 83 1.03 5.07 -0.51
C VAL A 83 -0.05 4.26 -1.22
N TYR A 84 -0.08 2.95 -1.00
CA TYR A 84 -1.06 2.05 -1.59
C TYR A 84 -1.89 1.35 -0.52
N PHE A 85 -3.10 0.94 -0.93
CA PHE A 85 -4.05 0.17 -0.15
C PHE A 85 -4.66 -0.89 -1.07
N VAL A 86 -4.47 -2.16 -0.73
CA VAL A 86 -4.94 -3.32 -1.49
C VAL A 86 -5.85 -4.16 -0.61
N LYS A 87 -7.06 -4.44 -1.08
CA LYS A 87 -7.97 -5.35 -0.38
C LYS A 87 -7.47 -6.79 -0.48
N LYS A 88 -7.53 -7.53 0.63
CA LYS A 88 -7.18 -8.96 0.66
C LYS A 88 -8.15 -9.84 -0.14
N LYS A 89 -9.40 -9.41 -0.28
CA LYS A 89 -10.43 -10.05 -1.12
C LYS A 89 -11.32 -8.97 -1.75
N ALA A 90 -11.99 -9.30 -2.86
CA ALA A 90 -12.94 -8.40 -3.51
C ALA A 90 -14.23 -8.31 -2.70
N ASP A 91 -14.28 -7.40 -1.74
CA ASP A 91 -15.41 -7.19 -0.82
C ASP A 91 -15.43 -5.74 -0.34
N VAL A 92 -16.53 -5.36 0.33
CA VAL A 92 -16.67 -4.06 0.99
C VAL A 92 -15.70 -3.99 2.16
N VAL A 93 -15.07 -2.82 2.36
CA VAL A 93 -14.18 -2.60 3.51
C VAL A 93 -15.07 -2.36 4.74
N PRO A 94 -14.94 -3.18 5.80
CA PRO A 94 -15.72 -2.99 7.02
C PRO A 94 -15.36 -1.65 7.68
N LYS A 95 -16.33 -1.03 8.36
CA LYS A 95 -16.12 0.24 9.07
C LYS A 95 -15.28 0.07 10.35
N GLU A 96 -15.31 -1.12 10.93
CA GLU A 96 -14.50 -1.54 12.06
C GLU A 96 -13.38 -2.45 11.57
N ASN A 97 -12.21 -2.40 12.21
CA ASN A 97 -11.04 -3.24 11.89
C ASN A 97 -10.62 -3.24 10.41
N CYS A 98 -10.75 -2.09 9.73
CA CYS A 98 -10.42 -1.91 8.31
C CYS A 98 -9.03 -2.45 7.93
N SER A 99 -8.05 -2.31 8.83
CA SER A 99 -6.66 -2.76 8.66
C SER A 99 -6.51 -4.26 8.51
N GLU A 100 -7.44 -5.07 9.03
CA GLU A 100 -7.39 -6.52 8.87
C GLU A 100 -7.75 -6.96 7.45
N MET A 101 -8.52 -6.15 6.73
CA MET A 101 -8.99 -6.42 5.37
C MET A 101 -8.08 -5.80 4.29
N ILE A 102 -7.22 -4.85 4.66
CA ILE A 102 -6.40 -4.06 3.74
C ILE A 102 -4.91 -4.32 3.99
N VAL A 103 -4.18 -4.65 2.95
CA VAL A 103 -2.71 -4.57 2.89
C VAL A 103 -2.35 -3.16 2.44
N PHE A 104 -1.54 -2.44 3.19
CA PHE A 104 -1.17 -1.06 2.88
C PHE A 104 0.32 -0.85 3.09
N GLY A 105 0.87 0.11 2.36
CA GLY A 105 2.31 0.35 2.37
C GLY A 105 2.71 1.56 1.56
N ASP A 106 4.02 1.74 1.49
CA ASP A 106 4.65 2.83 0.75
C ASP A 106 4.96 2.39 -0.67
N LEU A 107 4.86 3.32 -1.61
CA LEU A 107 5.19 3.10 -3.01
C LEU A 107 6.23 4.14 -3.42
N ALA A 108 7.42 3.65 -3.79
CA ALA A 108 8.51 4.53 -4.14
C ALA A 108 8.43 5.09 -5.56
N PRO A 109 9.10 6.21 -5.82
CA PRO A 109 9.15 6.80 -7.15
C PRO A 109 9.92 5.94 -8.17
N ARG A 110 10.93 5.18 -7.72
CA ARG A 110 11.76 4.31 -8.58
C ARG A 110 11.55 2.85 -8.19
N LEU A 111 10.41 2.31 -8.60
CA LEU A 111 9.97 0.97 -8.18
C LEU A 111 10.88 -0.15 -8.66
N ILE A 112 11.46 -0.03 -9.85
CA ILE A 112 12.38 -1.04 -10.37
C ILE A 112 13.70 -1.02 -9.60
N ASP A 113 14.26 0.17 -9.34
CA ASP A 113 15.46 0.31 -8.51
C ASP A 113 15.24 -0.24 -7.09
N GLU A 114 14.08 0.02 -6.48
CA GLU A 114 13.76 -0.55 -5.16
C GLU A 114 13.50 -2.05 -5.21
N LEU A 115 12.88 -2.57 -6.27
CA LEU A 115 12.73 -4.01 -6.46
C LEU A 115 14.10 -4.68 -6.58
N ALA A 116 15.03 -4.08 -7.33
CA ALA A 116 16.41 -4.55 -7.45
C ALA A 116 17.10 -4.59 -6.09
N ALA A 117 17.00 -3.51 -5.31
CA ALA A 117 17.53 -3.45 -3.95
C ALA A 117 16.88 -4.51 -3.04
N LEU A 118 15.57 -4.69 -3.10
CA LEU A 118 14.86 -5.70 -2.30
C LEU A 118 15.26 -7.13 -2.67
N VAL A 119 15.42 -7.40 -3.97
CA VAL A 119 15.90 -8.70 -4.46
C VAL A 119 17.29 -8.98 -3.92
N ASP A 120 18.21 -8.03 -4.02
CA ASP A 120 19.61 -8.24 -3.62
C ASP A 120 19.83 -8.22 -2.11
N GLU A 121 19.15 -7.33 -1.38
CA GLU A 121 19.38 -7.14 0.06
C GLU A 121 18.52 -8.06 0.93
N VAL A 122 17.34 -8.49 0.43
CA VAL A 122 16.39 -9.28 1.23
C VAL A 122 16.15 -10.65 0.63
N PHE A 123 15.67 -10.74 -0.62
CA PHE A 123 15.24 -12.03 -1.15
C PHE A 123 16.39 -12.98 -1.46
N VAL A 124 17.50 -12.50 -2.02
CA VAL A 124 18.68 -13.31 -2.32
C VAL A 124 19.28 -13.91 -1.03
N PRO A 125 19.58 -13.13 0.03
CA PRO A 125 20.09 -13.71 1.28
C PRO A 125 19.09 -14.63 1.96
N LEU A 126 17.80 -14.29 1.93
CA LEU A 126 16.75 -15.09 2.57
C LEU A 126 16.55 -16.44 1.88
N LEU A 127 16.52 -16.46 0.55
CA LEU A 127 16.24 -17.66 -0.25
C LEU A 127 17.49 -18.46 -0.61
N SER A 128 18.69 -17.87 -0.57
CA SER A 128 19.94 -18.58 -0.90
C SER A 128 20.63 -19.18 0.33
N ASN A 129 20.24 -18.80 1.54
CA ASN A 129 20.84 -19.35 2.76
C ASN A 129 20.33 -20.78 3.01
N PRO A 130 21.21 -21.81 2.98
CA PRO A 130 20.80 -23.21 3.19
C PRO A 130 20.21 -23.47 4.58
N LEU A 131 20.55 -22.65 5.58
CA LEU A 131 19.96 -22.77 6.92
C LEU A 131 18.46 -22.43 6.92
N ASN A 132 18.02 -21.56 6.00
CA ASN A 132 16.60 -21.22 5.84
C ASN A 132 15.82 -22.32 5.09
N HIS A 133 16.49 -23.37 4.62
CA HIS A 133 15.88 -24.50 3.89
C HIS A 133 15.60 -25.69 4.80
N GLU A 134 15.72 -25.54 6.12
CA GLU A 134 15.39 -26.61 7.05
C GLU A 134 13.94 -27.09 6.82
N GLY A 135 13.77 -28.39 6.59
CA GLY A 135 12.48 -29.01 6.27
C GLY A 135 12.07 -28.96 4.80
N TRP A 136 12.85 -28.33 3.92
CA TRP A 136 12.57 -28.31 2.48
C TRP A 136 13.14 -29.56 1.80
N PRO A 137 12.41 -30.20 0.85
CA PRO A 137 13.00 -31.21 0.00
C PRO A 137 14.13 -30.62 -0.84
N LEU A 138 15.22 -31.39 -1.04
CA LEU A 138 16.41 -30.92 -1.77
C LEU A 138 16.10 -30.33 -3.16
N VAL A 139 15.15 -30.94 -3.87
CA VAL A 139 14.72 -30.49 -5.20
C VAL A 139 14.07 -29.10 -5.16
N VAL A 140 13.36 -28.76 -4.09
CA VAL A 140 12.75 -27.44 -3.89
C VAL A 140 13.81 -26.42 -3.59
N SER A 141 14.76 -26.73 -2.69
CA SER A 141 15.89 -25.84 -2.39
C SER A 141 16.70 -25.49 -3.63
N GLN A 142 16.99 -26.48 -4.48
CA GLN A 142 17.71 -26.28 -5.73
C GLN A 142 16.91 -25.45 -6.74
N ASP A 143 15.59 -25.68 -6.84
CA ASP A 143 14.75 -24.92 -7.77
C ASP A 143 14.61 -23.46 -7.33
N ILE A 144 14.42 -23.20 -6.04
CA ILE A 144 14.35 -21.82 -5.48
C ILE A 144 15.65 -21.06 -5.73
N LEU A 145 16.81 -21.70 -5.54
CA LEU A 145 18.12 -21.11 -5.87
C LEU A 145 18.20 -20.73 -7.36
N LYS A 146 17.73 -21.59 -8.26
CA LYS A 146 17.72 -21.30 -9.69
C LYS A 146 16.77 -20.15 -10.02
N GLN A 147 15.56 -20.14 -9.44
CA GLN A 147 14.56 -19.10 -9.67
C GLN A 147 15.02 -17.72 -9.17
N ILE A 148 15.67 -17.65 -8.01
CA ILE A 148 16.16 -16.37 -7.48
C ILE A 148 17.30 -15.80 -8.33
N HIS A 149 18.18 -16.66 -8.88
CA HIS A 149 19.19 -16.25 -9.84
C HIS A 149 18.57 -15.70 -11.13
N ASN A 150 17.55 -16.37 -11.68
CA ASN A 150 16.83 -15.88 -12.85
C ASN A 150 16.13 -14.54 -12.58
N LEU A 151 15.48 -14.40 -11.42
CA LEU A 151 14.83 -13.16 -11.01
C LEU A 151 15.83 -12.02 -10.92
N LYS A 152 17.00 -12.26 -10.33
CA LYS A 152 18.09 -11.27 -10.29
C LYS A 152 18.47 -10.84 -11.70
N SER A 153 18.71 -11.78 -12.63
CA SER A 153 19.03 -11.45 -14.01
C SER A 153 17.95 -10.58 -14.67
N THR A 154 16.67 -10.93 -14.54
CA THR A 154 15.56 -10.18 -15.15
C THR A 154 15.36 -8.77 -14.58
N VAL A 155 15.64 -8.56 -13.28
CA VAL A 155 15.48 -7.24 -12.65
C VAL A 155 16.61 -6.27 -13.06
N TYR A 156 17.76 -6.78 -13.49
CA TYR A 156 18.92 -6.01 -13.90
C TYR A 156 19.12 -5.92 -15.43
N GLU A 157 18.27 -6.56 -16.22
CA GLU A 157 18.16 -6.40 -17.69
C GLU A 157 17.34 -5.17 -18.07
#